data_AF-A0A7S2DTU2-F1
#
_entry.id   AF-A0A7S2DTU2-F1
#
_cell.length_a   1.000
_cell.length_b   1.000
_cell.length_c   1.000
_cell.angle_alpha   90.00
_cell.angle_beta   90.00
_cell.angle_gamma   90.00
#
_symmetry.space_group_name_H-M   'P 1'
#
loop_
_entity.id
_entity.type
_entity.pdbx_description
1 polymer ?
#
loop_
_entity_poly.entity_id
_entity_poly.type
_entity_poly.pdbx_seq_one_letter_code
_entity_poly.pdbx_strand_id
1 'polypeptide(L)'
;GSVPLFPRGAFDIGGNIPPGLSELSNVCVHAGWFEDTVPAFFVGQTAPIAFVHADADLYSSTRCFLRVMGSNHLLVPGTVVLFDEFTNYRGWEGGEYLAWHETVAEFGLNFEYLA
;
A
#
# COMPACT_ATOMS: atom_id res chain seq x y z
N GLY A 1 25.69 10.90 -16.61
CA GLY A 1 24.33 10.97 -16.04
C GLY A 1 23.54 9.83 -16.61
N SER A 2 22.93 8.99 -15.77
CA SER A 2 22.06 7.91 -16.23
C SER A 2 20.83 8.49 -16.89
N VAL A 3 20.60 8.13 -18.15
CA VAL A 3 19.34 8.41 -18.83
C VAL A 3 18.26 7.59 -18.12
N PRO A 4 17.12 8.18 -17.73
CA PRO A 4 16.03 7.41 -17.14
C PRO A 4 15.57 6.35 -18.15
N LEU A 5 15.38 5.11 -17.68
CA LEU A 5 14.96 3.96 -18.50
C LEU A 5 13.65 4.23 -19.25
N PHE A 6 12.78 5.08 -18.68
CA PHE A 6 11.51 5.48 -19.26
C PHE A 6 11.33 7.01 -19.17
N PRO A 7 10.64 7.63 -20.15
CA PRO A 7 10.25 9.03 -20.05
C PRO A 7 9.25 9.24 -18.92
N ARG A 8 9.20 10.47 -18.37
CA ARG A 8 8.17 10.86 -17.40
C ARG A 8 6.79 10.59 -17.99
N GLY A 9 5.92 9.91 -17.23
CA GLY A 9 4.56 9.57 -17.65
C GLY A 9 4.45 8.30 -18.50
N ALA A 10 5.53 7.53 -18.69
CA ALA A 10 5.48 6.28 -19.47
C ALA A 10 4.46 5.24 -18.94
N PHE A 11 4.11 5.33 -17.66
CA PHE A 11 3.15 4.44 -16.99
C PHE A 11 1.85 5.16 -16.60
N ASP A 12 1.70 6.44 -16.97
CA ASP A 12 0.50 7.20 -16.67
C ASP A 12 -0.61 6.85 -17.68
N ILE A 13 -1.69 6.26 -17.18
CA ILE A 13 -2.89 5.95 -17.96
C ILE A 13 -3.92 7.08 -17.95
N GLY A 14 -3.54 8.28 -17.48
CA GLY A 14 -4.38 9.47 -17.42
C GLY A 14 -5.52 9.35 -16.42
N GLY A 15 -5.32 8.58 -15.35
CA GLY A 15 -6.36 8.28 -14.35
C GLY A 15 -7.50 7.37 -14.85
N ASN A 16 -7.37 6.78 -16.04
CA ASN A 16 -8.37 5.84 -16.56
C ASN A 16 -8.28 4.51 -15.81
N ILE A 17 -9.42 3.93 -15.44
CA ILE A 17 -9.48 2.58 -14.89
C ILE A 17 -9.33 1.58 -16.05
N PRO A 18 -8.49 0.51 -15.91
CA PRO A 18 -8.37 -0.52 -16.94
C PRO A 18 -9.74 -1.09 -17.36
N PRO A 19 -9.99 -1.29 -18.67
CA PRO A 19 -11.25 -1.84 -19.16
C PRO A 19 -11.58 -3.20 -18.53
N GLY A 20 -12.84 -3.42 -18.17
CA GLY A 20 -13.33 -4.67 -17.58
C GLY A 20 -13.15 -4.79 -16.05
N LEU A 21 -12.31 -3.96 -15.41
CA LEU A 21 -12.10 -4.06 -13.96
C LEU A 21 -13.35 -3.66 -13.17
N SER A 22 -14.03 -2.60 -13.60
CA SER A 22 -15.27 -2.10 -12.99
C SER A 22 -16.49 -3.00 -13.21
N GLU A 23 -16.38 -4.01 -14.08
CA GLU A 23 -17.48 -4.95 -14.38
C GLU A 23 -17.45 -6.18 -13.45
N LEU A 24 -16.37 -6.35 -12.69
CA LEU A 24 -16.20 -7.47 -11.76
C LEU A 24 -16.89 -7.18 -10.43
N SER A 25 -17.84 -8.03 -10.02
CA SER A 25 -18.63 -7.83 -8.80
C SER A 25 -17.82 -7.96 -7.50
N ASN A 26 -16.65 -8.59 -7.57
CA ASN A 26 -15.74 -8.82 -6.44
C ASN A 26 -14.55 -7.84 -6.43
N VAL A 27 -14.57 -6.81 -7.28
CA VAL A 27 -13.51 -5.80 -7.38
C VAL A 27 -14.11 -4.42 -7.18
N CYS A 28 -13.46 -3.61 -6.35
CA CYS A 28 -13.80 -2.21 -6.18
C CYS A 28 -12.55 -1.38 -6.44
N VAL A 29 -12.69 -0.35 -7.27
CA VAL A 29 -11.59 0.56 -7.62
C VAL A 29 -11.82 1.90 -6.93
N HIS A 30 -10.83 2.34 -6.17
CA HIS A 30 -10.84 3.64 -5.51
C HIS A 30 -9.89 4.58 -6.26
N ALA A 31 -10.41 5.29 -7.26
CA ALA A 31 -9.62 6.20 -8.07
C ALA A 31 -9.32 7.52 -7.32
N GLY A 32 -8.03 7.86 -7.19
CA GLY A 32 -7.56 9.08 -6.53
C GLY A 32 -6.27 8.85 -5.76
N TRP A 33 -5.79 9.89 -5.06
CA TRP A 33 -4.61 9.78 -4.21
C TRP A 33 -4.91 8.98 -2.94
N PHE A 34 -3.88 8.31 -2.40
CA PHE A 34 -4.01 7.51 -1.17
C PHE A 34 -4.63 8.32 -0.01
N GLU A 35 -4.19 9.57 0.17
CA GLU A 35 -4.70 10.45 1.23
C GLU A 35 -6.19 10.78 1.13
N ASP A 36 -6.74 10.77 -0.08
CA ASP A 36 -8.15 11.03 -0.34
C ASP A 36 -8.99 9.74 -0.26
N THR A 37 -8.46 8.63 -0.77
CA THR A 37 -9.25 7.41 -1.03
C THR A 37 -9.17 6.38 0.08
N VAL A 38 -8.00 6.21 0.70
CA VAL A 38 -7.78 5.17 1.71
C VAL A 38 -8.59 5.43 2.98
N PRO A 39 -8.59 6.64 3.58
CA PRO A 39 -9.41 6.88 4.76
C PRO A 39 -10.88 6.63 4.49
N ALA A 40 -11.38 7.06 3.32
CA ALA A 40 -12.76 6.86 2.90
C ALA A 40 -13.12 5.38 2.71
N PHE A 41 -12.23 4.60 2.09
CA PHE A 41 -12.41 3.15 1.90
C PHE A 41 -12.58 2.41 3.24
N PHE A 42 -11.80 2.78 4.25
CA PHE A 42 -11.84 2.13 5.56
C PHE A 42 -12.94 2.63 6.50
N VAL A 43 -13.75 3.63 6.11
CA VAL A 43 -14.88 4.09 6.94
C VAL A 43 -15.87 2.95 7.15
N GLY A 44 -16.06 2.54 8.40
CA GLY A 44 -16.99 1.48 8.77
C GLY A 44 -16.49 0.06 8.49
N GLN A 45 -15.29 -0.10 7.94
CA GLN A 45 -14.67 -1.41 7.74
C GLN A 45 -14.11 -1.93 9.06
N THR A 46 -14.69 -3.03 9.55
CA THR A 46 -14.28 -3.70 10.79
C THR A 46 -13.76 -5.11 10.57
N ALA A 47 -13.90 -5.64 9.36
CA ALA A 47 -13.40 -6.97 9.04
C ALA A 47 -11.86 -6.96 8.98
N PRO A 48 -11.19 -7.94 9.63
CA PRO A 48 -9.74 -8.06 9.55
C PRO A 48 -9.25 -8.24 8.12
N ILE A 49 -8.07 -7.71 7.83
CA ILE A 49 -7.45 -7.82 6.52
C ILE A 49 -6.73 -9.16 6.44
N ALA A 50 -7.08 -9.98 5.44
CA ALA A 50 -6.36 -11.23 5.18
C ALA A 50 -5.04 -10.98 4.44
N PHE A 51 -5.05 -10.10 3.43
CA PHE A 51 -3.91 -9.86 2.55
C PHE A 51 -3.83 -8.41 2.07
N VAL A 52 -2.62 -7.89 1.98
CA VAL A 52 -2.29 -6.59 1.36
C VAL A 52 -1.16 -6.81 0.36
N HIS A 53 -1.35 -6.32 -0.86
CA HIS A 53 -0.28 -6.12 -1.82
C HIS A 53 0.03 -4.63 -1.88
N ALA A 54 1.20 -4.24 -1.37
CA ALA A 54 1.69 -2.88 -1.32
C ALA A 54 2.71 -2.66 -2.45
N ASP A 55 2.36 -1.77 -3.37
CA ASP A 55 3.18 -1.33 -4.49
C ASP A 55 3.00 0.19 -4.58
N ALA A 56 3.49 0.88 -3.55
CA ALA A 56 3.22 2.29 -3.33
C ALA A 56 4.47 3.17 -3.48
N ASP A 57 5.65 2.54 -3.53
CA ASP A 57 7.02 3.08 -3.62
C ASP A 57 7.42 4.02 -2.47
N LEU A 58 6.60 5.04 -2.26
CA LEU A 58 6.84 6.16 -1.37
C LEU A 58 6.42 5.84 0.06
N TYR A 59 7.21 6.35 1.00
CA TYR A 59 6.89 6.33 2.42
C TYR A 59 5.52 6.95 2.71
N SER A 60 5.21 8.13 2.17
CA SER A 60 3.96 8.84 2.48
C SER A 60 2.72 8.06 2.05
N SER A 61 2.75 7.46 0.87
CA SER A 61 1.68 6.61 0.34
C SER A 61 1.52 5.35 1.19
N THR A 62 2.63 4.69 1.52
CA THR A 62 2.64 3.47 2.33
C THR A 62 2.13 3.72 3.74
N ARG A 63 2.62 4.80 4.37
CA ARG A 63 2.23 5.19 5.72
C ARG A 63 0.76 5.58 5.82
N CYS A 64 0.20 6.14 4.76
CA CYS A 64 -1.22 6.50 4.70
C CYS A 64 -2.11 5.29 5.00
N PHE A 65 -1.97 4.19 4.25
CA PHE A 65 -2.81 3.02 4.45
C PHE A 65 -2.44 2.22 5.70
N LEU A 66 -1.14 2.08 6.01
CA LEU A 66 -0.73 1.34 7.19
C LEU A 66 -1.26 1.95 8.49
N ARG A 67 -1.27 3.29 8.60
CA ARG A 67 -1.80 3.97 9.80
C ARG A 67 -3.30 3.76 9.95
N VAL A 68 -4.06 3.80 8.84
CA VAL A 68 -5.51 3.57 8.88
C VAL A 68 -5.80 2.12 9.28
N MET A 69 -5.09 1.15 8.70
CA MET A 69 -5.22 -0.27 9.04
C MET A 69 -4.88 -0.55 10.52
N GLY A 70 -3.79 0.03 11.01
CA GLY A 70 -3.34 -0.10 12.40
C GLY A 70 -4.32 0.52 13.40
N SER A 71 -4.74 1.78 13.18
CA SER A 71 -5.69 2.49 14.04
C SER A 71 -7.08 1.83 14.10
N ASN A 72 -7.49 1.15 13.02
CA ASN A 72 -8.75 0.43 12.97
C ASN A 72 -8.62 -1.03 13.46
N HIS A 73 -7.45 -1.44 13.97
CA HIS A 73 -7.17 -2.79 14.45
C HIS A 73 -7.45 -3.89 13.41
N LEU A 74 -7.18 -3.61 12.13
CA LEU A 74 -7.46 -4.53 11.02
C LEU A 74 -6.31 -5.51 10.73
N LEU A 75 -5.11 -5.21 11.24
CA LEU A 75 -3.95 -6.09 11.16
C LEU A 75 -3.99 -7.09 12.33
N VAL A 76 -4.22 -8.36 12.02
CA VAL A 76 -4.40 -9.44 13.01
C VAL A 76 -3.42 -10.58 12.77
N PRO A 77 -3.20 -11.49 13.74
CA PRO A 77 -2.43 -12.70 13.46
C PRO A 77 -2.98 -13.46 12.25
N GLY A 78 -2.13 -13.70 11.25
CA GLY A 78 -2.49 -14.30 9.96
C GLY A 78 -2.71 -13.30 8.82
N THR A 79 -2.71 -11.98 9.08
CA THR A 79 -2.63 -10.97 8.03
C THR A 79 -1.28 -11.06 7.33
N VAL A 80 -1.29 -11.14 5.99
CA VAL A 80 -0.08 -11.11 5.17
C VAL A 80 0.02 -9.77 4.45
N VAL A 81 1.17 -9.10 4.57
CA VAL A 81 1.49 -7.87 3.85
C VAL A 81 2.68 -8.14 2.95
N LEU A 82 2.47 -8.06 1.65
CA LEU A 82 3.50 -8.17 0.62
C LEU A 82 3.86 -6.77 0.13
N PHE A 83 5.15 -6.45 0.13
CA PHE A 83 5.70 -5.18 -0.34
C PHE A 83 6.51 -5.45 -1.61
N ASP A 84 6.20 -4.78 -2.72
CA ASP A 84 6.90 -4.95 -4.01
C ASP A 84 8.32 -4.37 -3.94
N GLU A 85 8.48 -3.24 -3.24
CA GLU A 85 9.71 -2.46 -3.21
C GLU A 85 10.31 -2.35 -1.79
N PHE A 86 10.28 -3.47 -1.06
CA PHE A 86 10.76 -3.52 0.33
C PHE A 86 12.27 -3.35 0.48
N THR A 87 13.08 -3.89 -0.45
CA THR A 87 14.57 -3.90 -0.35
C THR A 87 15.34 -3.71 -1.66
N ASN A 88 14.69 -3.24 -2.75
CA ASN A 88 15.22 -3.47 -4.10
C ASN A 88 15.89 -2.26 -4.80
N TYR A 89 16.03 -1.11 -4.13
CA TYR A 89 16.68 0.09 -4.73
C TYR A 89 17.43 0.97 -3.72
N ARG A 90 18.39 1.78 -4.17
CA ARG A 90 19.16 2.64 -3.25
C ARG A 90 18.24 3.63 -2.51
N GLY A 91 18.24 3.56 -1.18
CA GLY A 91 17.39 4.40 -0.34
C GLY A 91 16.02 3.79 -0.01
N TRP A 92 15.80 2.51 -0.37
CA TRP A 92 14.60 1.75 0.00
C TRP A 92 14.29 1.83 1.50
N GLU A 93 15.32 1.99 2.33
CA GLU A 93 15.19 2.09 3.78
C GLU A 93 14.26 3.23 4.19
N GLY A 94 14.19 4.30 3.40
CA GLY A 94 13.34 5.47 3.67
C GLY A 94 11.94 5.40 3.05
N GLY A 95 11.59 4.32 2.35
CA GLY A 95 10.31 4.11 1.67
C GLY A 95 9.37 3.20 2.45
N GLU A 96 8.94 2.11 1.82
CA GLU A 96 8.00 1.13 2.39
C GLU A 96 8.53 0.50 3.67
N TYR A 97 9.84 0.22 3.74
CA TYR A 97 10.50 -0.35 4.92
C TYR A 97 10.32 0.52 6.17
N LEU A 98 10.66 1.82 6.09
CA LEU A 98 10.49 2.73 7.22
C LEU A 98 9.01 2.83 7.62
N ALA A 99 8.11 2.95 6.65
CA ALA A 99 6.67 3.05 6.92
C ALA A 99 6.14 1.82 7.66
N TRP A 100 6.57 0.61 7.28
CA TRP A 100 6.23 -0.62 7.97
C TRP A 100 6.78 -0.66 9.39
N HIS A 101 8.09 -0.40 9.57
CA HIS A 101 8.72 -0.47 10.89
C HIS A 101 8.16 0.54 11.88
N GLU A 102 7.85 1.75 11.44
CA GLU A 102 7.18 2.74 12.28
C GLU A 102 5.76 2.32 12.65
N THR A 103 5.02 1.70 11.72
CA THR A 103 3.68 1.16 11.98
C THR A 103 3.75 0.03 13.03
N VAL A 104 4.71 -0.88 12.88
CA VAL A 104 4.95 -1.96 13.85
C VAL A 104 5.23 -1.39 15.24
N ALA A 105 6.10 -0.38 15.33
CA ALA A 105 6.44 0.26 16.60
C ALA A 105 5.24 1.03 17.20
N GLU A 106 4.49 1.77 16.38
CA GLU A 106 3.35 2.58 16.81
C GLU A 106 2.20 1.73 17.37
N PHE A 107 1.88 0.61 16.70
CA PHE A 107 0.75 -0.24 17.06
C PHE A 107 1.15 -1.50 17.84
N GLY A 108 2.43 -1.65 18.19
CA GLY A 108 2.93 -2.78 18.98
C GLY A 108 2.75 -4.14 18.30
N LEU A 109 2.93 -4.18 16.97
CA LEU A 109 2.73 -5.40 16.19
C LEU A 109 3.93 -6.34 16.34
N ASN A 110 3.67 -7.64 16.19
CA ASN A 110 4.71 -8.63 15.95
C ASN A 110 4.52 -9.17 14.55
N PHE A 111 5.61 -9.42 13.85
CA PHE A 111 5.59 -9.99 12.51
C PHE A 111 6.77 -10.92 12.31
N GLU A 112 6.65 -11.79 11.31
CA GLU A 112 7.72 -12.63 10.82
C GLU A 112 7.85 -12.46 9.31
N TYR A 113 9.02 -12.76 8.78
CA TYR A 113 9.23 -12.82 7.34
C TYR A 113 8.80 -14.19 6.82
N LEU A 114 7.96 -14.21 5.79
CA LEU A 114 7.59 -15.43 5.06
C LEU A 114 8.54 -15.60 3.87
N ALA A 115 9.02 -16.83 3.64
CA ALA A 115 9.96 -17.20 2.59
C ALA A 115 9.39 -18.30 1.69
#